data_AF-A0A915AIU3-F1
#
_entry.id   AF-A0A915AIU3-F1
#
_cell.length_a   1.000
_cell.length_b   1.000
_cell.length_c   1.000
_cell.angle_alpha   90.00
_cell.angle_beta   90.00
_cell.angle_gamma   90.00
#
_symmetry.space_group_name_H-M   'P 1'
#
loop_
_entity.id
_entity.type
_entity.pdbx_description
1 polymer ?
#
loop_
_entity_poly.entity_id
_entity_poly.type
_entity_poly.pdbx_seq_one_letter_code
_entity_poly.pdbx_strand_id
1 'polypeptide(L)'
;SDSSRRNVQSTIWIGNDDGEIFVFNSLDNVRLKSREKMTRLPLPIDDIVYVDEKVFVSLSSSSHIQLLYFRRGKEGNWDMENSRTVRLD
;
A
#
# COMPACT_ATOMS: atom_id res chain seq x y z
N SER A 1 -22.52 4.56 15.69
CA SER A 1 -23.28 4.22 14.47
C SER A 1 -22.32 3.63 13.45
N ASP A 2 -22.15 2.31 13.49
CA ASP A 2 -21.19 1.53 12.69
C ASP A 2 -21.69 1.27 11.24
N SER A 3 -22.67 2.04 10.78
CA SER A 3 -23.44 1.80 9.56
C SER A 3 -22.86 2.48 8.31
N SER A 4 -21.58 2.85 8.31
CA SER A 4 -20.93 3.39 7.12
C SER A 4 -19.49 2.92 6.97
N ARG A 5 -19.24 1.63 7.19
CA ARG A 5 -18.28 0.97 6.28
C ARG A 5 -18.89 1.11 4.89
N ARG A 6 -18.61 2.27 4.27
CA ARG A 6 -18.85 2.54 2.85
C ARG A 6 -18.43 1.27 2.12
N ASN A 7 -19.17 0.92 1.07
CA ASN A 7 -18.99 -0.30 0.30
C ASN A 7 -17.64 -0.29 -0.45
N VAL A 8 -16.55 -0.18 0.31
CA VAL A 8 -15.20 -0.01 -0.15
C VAL A 8 -14.58 -1.38 -0.15
N GLN A 9 -14.20 -1.81 -1.33
CA GLN A 9 -13.59 -3.11 -1.53
C GLN A 9 -12.31 -3.23 -0.70
N SER A 10 -12.14 -4.38 -0.05
CA SER A 10 -10.89 -4.69 0.64
C SER A 10 -9.78 -4.81 -0.39
N THR A 11 -8.55 -4.48 0.00
CA THR A 11 -7.39 -4.55 -0.90
C THR A 11 -6.32 -5.48 -0.36
N ILE A 12 -5.65 -6.19 -1.25
CA ILE A 12 -4.49 -7.00 -0.98
C ILE A 12 -3.26 -6.23 -1.49
N TRP A 13 -2.22 -6.17 -0.67
CA TRP A 13 -0.96 -5.51 -0.96
C TRP A 13 0.15 -6.54 -0.96
N ILE A 14 0.95 -6.56 -2.02
CA ILE A 14 2.06 -7.49 -2.17
C ILE A 14 3.30 -6.66 -2.48
N GLY A 15 4.34 -6.81 -1.65
CA GLY A 15 5.65 -6.21 -1.86
C GLY A 15 6.69 -7.26 -2.26
N ASN A 16 7.73 -6.85 -2.97
CA ASN A 16 8.90 -7.68 -3.27
C ASN A 16 10.22 -6.99 -2.94
N ASP A 17 11.31 -7.73 -3.13
CA ASP A 17 12.69 -7.31 -2.93
C ASP A 17 13.19 -6.31 -3.99
N ASP A 18 12.53 -6.22 -5.14
CA ASP A 18 12.75 -5.17 -6.15
C ASP A 18 12.11 -3.81 -5.79
N GLY A 19 11.43 -3.73 -4.64
CA GLY A 19 10.75 -2.52 -4.17
C GLY A 19 9.39 -2.28 -4.83
N GLU A 20 8.83 -3.26 -5.54
CA GLU A 20 7.55 -3.14 -6.22
C GLU A 20 6.41 -3.46 -5.27
N ILE A 21 5.38 -2.60 -5.27
CA ILE A 21 4.12 -2.82 -4.58
C ILE A 21 3.03 -3.05 -5.60
N PHE A 22 2.34 -4.17 -5.46
CA PHE A 22 1.16 -4.52 -6.21
C PHE A 22 -0.09 -4.41 -5.33
N VAL A 23 -1.11 -3.69 -5.82
CA VAL A 23 -2.38 -3.53 -5.12
C VAL A 23 -3.53 -4.10 -5.91
N PHE A 24 -4.26 -5.03 -5.30
CA PHE A 24 -5.43 -5.68 -5.85
C PHE A 24 -6.64 -5.40 -4.99
N ASN A 25 -7.83 -5.40 -5.58
CA ASN A 25 -9.03 -5.55 -4.78
C ASN A 25 -9.32 -7.03 -4.51
N SER A 26 -9.79 -7.35 -3.30
CA SER A 26 -9.94 -8.73 -2.80
C SER A 26 -10.97 -9.58 -3.56
N LEU A 27 -11.84 -8.95 -4.34
CA LEU A 27 -12.86 -9.65 -5.15
C LEU A 27 -12.52 -9.64 -6.65
N ASP A 28 -11.43 -8.96 -7.04
CA ASP A 28 -11.01 -9.00 -8.44
C ASP A 28 -10.50 -10.41 -8.75
N ASN A 29 -10.92 -10.93 -9.90
CA ASN A 29 -10.34 -12.15 -10.42
C ASN A 29 -8.94 -11.81 -10.96
N VAL A 30 -7.93 -12.04 -10.13
CA VAL A 30 -6.51 -11.71 -10.40
C VAL A 30 -6.03 -12.26 -11.74
N ARG A 31 -6.62 -13.36 -12.24
CA ARG A 31 -6.29 -13.97 -13.54
C ARG A 31 -6.88 -13.24 -14.75
N LEU A 32 -7.93 -12.42 -14.58
CA LEU A 32 -8.73 -11.84 -15.68
C LEU A 32 -8.64 -10.30 -15.78
N LYS A 33 -8.25 -9.58 -14.73
CA LYS A 33 -8.11 -8.13 -14.75
C LYS A 33 -6.65 -7.71 -14.57
N SER A 34 -5.97 -7.50 -15.69
CA SER A 34 -4.66 -6.86 -15.73
C SER A 34 -4.81 -5.35 -15.57
N ARG A 35 -4.78 -4.89 -14.31
CA ARG A 35 -4.25 -3.56 -13.92
C ARG A 35 -4.26 -3.47 -12.39
N GLU A 36 -3.29 -4.16 -11.81
CA GLU A 36 -2.70 -3.74 -10.54
C GLU A 36 -2.27 -2.29 -10.66
N LYS A 37 -2.57 -1.48 -9.65
CA LYS A 37 -1.74 -0.29 -9.44
C LYS A 37 -0.41 -0.81 -8.92
N MET A 38 0.60 -0.79 -9.78
CA MET A 38 1.98 -1.06 -9.40
C MET A 38 2.72 0.27 -9.21
N THR A 39 3.43 0.38 -8.09
CA THR A 39 4.40 1.45 -7.85
C THR A 39 5.72 0.83 -7.45
N ARG A 40 6.84 1.44 -7.85
CA ARG A 40 8.18 0.99 -7.50
C ARG A 40 8.83 2.00 -6.56
N LEU A 41 9.17 1.52 -5.37
CA LEU A 41 9.89 2.25 -4.33
C LEU A 41 11.41 2.07 -4.51
N PRO A 42 12.23 2.95 -3.91
CA PRO A 42 13.68 2.97 -4.20
C PRO A 42 14.47 1.84 -3.54
N LEU A 43 13.85 1.03 -2.68
CA LEU A 43 14.49 0.02 -1.83
C LEU A 43 13.59 -1.23 -1.70
N PRO A 44 14.16 -2.40 -1.36
CA PRO A 44 13.41 -3.60 -1.02
C PRO A 44 12.35 -3.36 0.06
N ILE A 45 11.25 -4.10 -0.01
CA ILE A 45 10.17 -4.06 0.98
C ILE A 45 10.38 -5.16 2.02
N ASP A 46 10.41 -4.79 3.30
CA ASP A 46 10.54 -5.74 4.41
C ASP A 46 9.18 -6.10 5.01
N ASP A 47 8.37 -5.09 5.36
CA ASP A 47 7.07 -5.28 6.00
C ASP A 47 6.01 -4.32 5.46
N ILE A 48 4.75 -4.75 5.54
CA ILE A 48 3.56 -3.97 5.17
C ILE A 48 2.53 -4.08 6.30
N VAL A 49 2.03 -2.94 6.81
CA VAL A 49 1.07 -2.91 7.93
C VAL A 49 -0.04 -1.89 7.68
N TYR A 50 -1.30 -2.29 7.88
CA TYR A 50 -2.44 -1.40 7.82
C TYR A 50 -2.80 -0.82 9.20
N VAL A 51 -2.87 0.51 9.31
CA VAL A 51 -3.30 1.22 10.54
C VAL A 51 -4.03 2.51 10.14
N ASP A 52 -5.22 2.76 10.68
CA ASP A 52 -5.94 4.04 10.56
C ASP A 52 -6.01 4.60 9.12
N GLU A 53 -6.58 3.81 8.21
CA GLU A 53 -6.72 4.13 6.77
C GLU A 53 -5.39 4.45 6.07
N LYS A 54 -4.28 3.94 6.61
CA LYS A 54 -2.94 4.02 6.04
C LYS A 54 -2.35 2.63 5.90
N VAL A 55 -1.58 2.43 4.85
CA VAL A 55 -0.68 1.29 4.72
C VAL A 55 0.73 1.79 4.89
N PHE A 56 1.39 1.35 5.94
CA PHE A 56 2.79 1.60 6.21
C PHE A 56 3.64 0.53 5.55
N VAL A 57 4.78 0.93 5.01
CA VAL A 57 5.73 0.06 4.31
C VAL A 57 7.13 0.38 4.81
N SER A 58 7.79 -0.61 5.42
CA SER A 58 9.21 -0.52 5.75
C SER A 58 10.04 -0.92 4.54
N LEU A 59 11.06 -0.12 4.28
CA LEU A 59 12.02 -0.36 3.23
C LEU A 59 13.42 -0.38 3.84
N SER A 60 14.25 -1.35 3.46
CA SER A 60 15.64 -1.34 3.89
C SER A 60 16.61 -1.88 2.85
N SER A 61 17.86 -1.47 3.04
CA SER A 61 19.05 -2.06 2.45
C SER A 61 20.12 -2.14 3.54
N SER A 62 21.34 -2.54 3.18
CA SER A 62 22.46 -2.65 4.11
C SER A 62 22.80 -1.37 4.89
N SER A 63 22.42 -0.19 4.38
CA SER A 63 22.81 1.11 4.96
C SER A 63 21.69 2.15 5.07
N HIS A 64 20.53 1.88 4.49
CA HIS A 64 19.42 2.82 4.42
C HIS A 64 18.15 2.13 4.89
N ILE A 65 17.38 2.81 5.75
CA ILE A 65 16.07 2.38 6.21
C ILE A 65 15.10 3.54 6.01
N GLN A 66 13.91 3.23 5.52
CA GLN A 66 12.84 4.20 5.35
C GLN A 66 11.51 3.58 5.76
N LEU A 67 10.67 4.37 6.42
CA LEU A 67 9.27 4.03 6.65
C LEU A 67 8.40 5.00 5.85
N LEU A 68 7.58 4.46 4.97
CA LEU A 68 6.63 5.22 4.16
C LEU A 68 5.19 4.85 4.56
N TYR A 69 4.23 5.71 4.23
CA TYR A 69 2.83 5.31 4.22
C TYR A 69 2.07 5.83 3.01
N PHE A 70 1.06 5.06 2.60
CA PHE A 70 0.04 5.40 1.63
C PHE A 70 -1.27 5.66 2.35
N ARG A 71 -2.07 6.62 1.87
CA ARG A 71 -3.38 6.96 2.46
C ARG A 71 -4.51 6.44 1.61
N ARG A 72 -5.57 5.98 2.27
CA ARG A 72 -6.83 5.67 1.59
C ARG A 72 -7.64 6.95 1.39
N GLY A 73 -8.08 7.16 0.16
CA GLY A 73 -9.03 8.21 -0.17
C GLY A 73 -10.42 7.93 0.40
N LYS A 74 -11.28 8.96 0.45
CA LYS A 74 -12.66 8.84 0.93
C LYS A 74 -13.52 7.87 0.11
N GLU A 75 -13.17 7.66 -1.15
CA GLU A 75 -13.85 6.73 -2.06
C GLU A 75 -13.21 5.33 -2.02
N GLY A 76 -12.20 5.13 -1.17
CA GLY A 76 -11.54 3.85 -1.01
C GLY A 76 -10.36 3.59 -1.92
N ASN A 77 -10.08 4.51 -2.82
CA ASN A 77 -8.94 4.49 -3.72
C ASN A 77 -7.63 4.73 -2.94
N TRP A 78 -6.59 3.99 -3.29
CA TRP A 78 -5.24 4.24 -2.81
C TRP A 78 -4.50 5.21 -3.75
N ASP A 79 -3.87 6.20 -3.15
CA ASP A 79 -2.96 7.14 -3.82
C ASP A 79 -1.55 6.55 -3.80
N MET A 80 -1.20 5.84 -4.88
CA MET A 80 0.06 5.09 -5.01
C MET A 80 1.23 5.97 -5.48
N GLU A 81 0.96 7.23 -5.85
CA GLU A 81 1.96 8.16 -6.38
C GLU A 81 2.48 9.08 -5.28
N ASN A 82 1.67 9.39 -4.27
CA ASN A 82 2.01 10.35 -3.22
C ASN A 82 2.20 9.67 -1.85
N SER A 83 3.14 8.72 -1.79
CA SER A 83 3.59 8.17 -0.50
C SER A 83 4.23 9.25 0.37
N ARG A 84 4.17 9.08 1.69
CA ARG A 84 4.77 10.02 2.65
C ARG A 84 5.75 9.30 3.56
N THR A 85 6.95 9.87 3.71
CA THR A 85 7.92 9.38 4.69
C THR A 85 7.46 9.70 6.10
N VAL A 86 7.50 8.69 6.97
CA VAL A 86 7.34 8.85 8.41
C VAL A 86 8.60 9.51 8.95
N ARG A 87 8.43 10.62 9.65
CA ARG A 87 9.49 11.26 10.43
C ARG A 87 9.16 11.09 11.90
N LEU A 88 10.15 10.70 12.69
CA LEU A 88 10.07 10.79 14.13
C LEU A 88 10.45 12.23 14.48
N ASP A 89 9.57 12.92 15.20
CA ASP A 89 9.84 14.25 15.75
C ASP A 89 10.82 14.16 16.94
#